data_AF-A0A6S6PK87-F1
#
_entry.id   AF-A0A6S6PK87-F1
#
_cell.length_a   1.000
_cell.length_b   1.000
_cell.length_c   1.000
_cell.angle_alpha   90.00
_cell.angle_beta   90.00
_cell.angle_gamma   90.00
#
_symmetry.space_group_name_H-M   'P 1'
#
loop_
_entity.id
_entity.type
_entity.pdbx_description
1 polymer ?
#
loop_
_entity_poly.entity_id
_entity_poly.type
_entity_poly.pdbx_seq_one_letter_code
_entity_poly.pdbx_strand_id
1 'polypeptide(L)' 'MKTGKTINVSASDISLWHVAAKYLGDATQANRIMSLNNLNDTWIVTVTTLTLPSYDLSQGGGINM' A
#
# COMPACT_ATOMS: atom_id res chain seq x y z
N MET A 1 16.02 -9.47 2.49
CA MET A 1 14.66 -10.03 2.37
C MET A 1 13.68 -8.87 2.52
N LYS A 2 12.70 -8.70 1.63
CA LYS A 2 11.66 -7.67 1.80
C LYS A 2 10.77 -8.11 2.98
N THR A 3 10.85 -7.43 4.11
CA THR A 3 10.06 -7.76 5.31
C THR A 3 8.70 -7.09 5.21
N GLY A 4 7.62 -7.85 5.14
CA GLY A 4 6.27 -7.33 4.99
C GLY A 4 5.20 -8.42 4.86
N LYS A 5 3.93 -8.06 5.03
CA LYS A 5 2.79 -8.98 4.86
C LYS A 5 2.43 -9.06 3.38
N THR A 6 2.39 -10.26 2.82
CA THR A 6 1.95 -10.46 1.43
C THR A 6 0.43 -10.65 1.36
N ILE A 7 -0.21 -9.94 0.44
CA ILE A 7 -1.64 -10.04 0.17
C ILE A 7 -1.88 -10.16 -1.33
N ASN A 8 -3.02 -10.74 -1.70
CA ASN A 8 -3.53 -10.72 -3.06
C ASN A 8 -4.60 -9.63 -3.17
N VAL A 9 -4.47 -8.78 -4.18
CA VAL A 9 -5.42 -7.71 -4.51
C VAL A 9 -5.93 -7.91 -5.92
N SER A 10 -7.09 -7.34 -6.23
CA SER A 10 -7.67 -7.36 -7.57
C SER A 10 -8.18 -5.99 -7.98
N ALA A 11 -8.74 -5.89 -9.19
CA ALA A 11 -9.39 -4.65 -9.65
C ALA A 11 -10.49 -4.15 -8.69
N SER A 12 -11.04 -5.02 -7.83
CA SER A 12 -11.99 -4.62 -6.78
C SER A 12 -11.36 -3.80 -5.66
N ASP A 13 -10.04 -3.87 -5.46
CA ASP A 13 -9.32 -2.99 -4.53
C ASP A 13 -8.97 -1.63 -5.15
N ILE A 14 -9.26 -1.43 -6.45
CA ILE A 14 -9.21 -0.15 -7.19
C ILE A 14 -7.79 0.41 -7.36
N SER A 15 -7.11 0.74 -6.27
CA SER A 15 -5.79 1.40 -6.29
C SER A 15 -4.97 1.15 -5.02
N LEU A 16 -3.67 1.42 -5.09
CA LEU A 16 -2.76 1.30 -3.94
C LEU A 16 -3.16 2.20 -2.76
N TRP A 17 -3.84 3.33 -2.99
CA TRP A 17 -4.40 4.16 -1.91
C TRP A 17 -5.54 3.48 -1.17
N HIS A 18 -6.44 2.80 -1.88
CA HIS A 18 -7.49 2.01 -1.26
C HIS A 18 -6.91 0.83 -0.47
N VAL A 19 -5.92 0.15 -1.03
CA VAL A 19 -5.19 -0.93 -0.32
C VAL A 19 -4.51 -0.38 0.94
N ALA A 20 -3.81 0.74 0.84
CA ALA A 20 -3.14 1.36 1.98
C ALA A 20 -4.13 1.80 3.07
N ALA A 21 -5.25 2.44 2.71
CA ALA A 21 -6.30 2.79 3.66
C ALA A 21 -6.91 1.54 4.33
N LYS A 22 -7.19 0.49 3.57
CA LYS A 22 -7.84 -0.74 4.05
C LYS A 22 -6.94 -1.58 4.97
N TYR A 23 -5.65 -1.71 4.64
CA TYR A 23 -4.75 -2.62 5.34
C TYR A 23 -3.79 -1.92 6.31
N LEU A 24 -3.47 -0.66 6.07
CA LEU A 24 -2.55 0.14 6.90
C LEU A 24 -3.26 1.26 7.65
N GLY A 25 -4.56 1.48 7.40
CA GLY A 25 -5.33 2.56 8.03
C GLY A 25 -5.01 3.95 7.49
N ASP A 26 -4.13 4.05 6.48
CA ASP A 26 -3.59 5.33 5.99
C ASP A 26 -3.27 5.25 4.50
N ALA A 27 -4.04 5.98 3.69
CA ALA A 27 -3.88 6.02 2.24
C ALA A 27 -2.52 6.58 1.79
N THR A 28 -1.87 7.43 2.61
CA THR A 28 -0.59 8.07 2.25
C THR A 28 0.55 7.06 2.16
N GLN A 29 0.40 5.89 2.79
CA GLN A 29 1.35 4.78 2.75
C GLN A 29 1.42 4.08 1.38
N ALA A 30 0.53 4.42 0.43
CA ALA A 30 0.52 3.84 -0.91
C ALA A 30 1.87 3.93 -1.63
N ASN A 31 2.60 5.04 -1.45
CA ASN A 31 3.92 5.24 -2.04
C ASN A 31 4.92 4.18 -1.56
N ARG A 32 4.84 3.76 -0.30
CA ARG A 32 5.74 2.73 0.26
C ARG A 32 5.38 1.36 -0.28
N ILE A 33 4.09 1.06 -0.44
CA ILE A 33 3.65 -0.17 -1.11
C ILE A 33 4.17 -0.19 -2.55
N MET A 34 4.05 0.93 -3.28
CA MET A 34 4.55 1.05 -4.64
C MET A 34 6.07 0.81 -4.70
N SER A 35 6.87 1.54 -3.94
CA SER A 35 8.33 1.38 -3.91
C SER A 35 8.76 -0.02 -3.48
N LEU A 36 8.09 -0.60 -2.47
CA LEU A 36 8.41 -1.94 -2.00
C LEU A 36 8.13 -3.01 -3.05
N ASN A 37 7.13 -2.82 -3.90
CA ASN A 37 6.78 -3.76 -4.97
C ASN A 37 7.40 -3.40 -6.33
N ASN A 38 8.24 -2.36 -6.40
CA ASN A 38 8.82 -1.86 -7.66
C ASN A 38 7.76 -1.53 -8.72
N LEU A 39 6.63 -0.96 -8.28
CA LEU A 39 5.56 -0.51 -9.17
C LEU A 39 5.81 0.94 -9.59
N ASN A 40 5.28 1.32 -10.74
CA ASN A 40 5.28 2.69 -11.25
C ASN A 40 3.87 3.27 -11.38
N ASP A 41 2.85 2.42 -11.25
CA ASP A 41 1.44 2.79 -11.26
C ASP A 41 0.78 2.36 -9.95
N THR A 42 -0.19 3.14 -9.54
CA THR A 42 -1.04 2.93 -8.37
C THR A 42 -2.34 2.20 -8.70
N TRP A 43 -2.75 2.16 -9.95
CA TRP A 43 -3.98 1.48 -10.34
C TRP A 43 -3.82 -0.04 -10.32
N ILE A 44 -4.81 -0.71 -9.74
CA ILE A 44 -4.87 -2.16 -9.71
C ILE A 44 -5.87 -2.57 -10.79
N VAL A 45 -5.36 -3.00 -11.95
CA VAL A 45 -6.20 -3.39 -13.10
C VAL A 45 -6.37 -4.90 -13.24
N THR A 46 -5.48 -5.67 -12.61
CA THR A 46 -5.46 -7.14 -12.64
C THR A 46 -5.20 -7.69 -11.24
N VAL A 47 -5.39 -9.00 -11.07
CA VAL A 47 -5.00 -9.68 -9.83
C VAL A 47 -3.48 -9.57 -9.67
N THR A 48 -3.04 -9.01 -8.55
CA THR A 48 -1.62 -8.77 -8.25
C THR A 48 -1.33 -9.15 -6.80
N THR A 49 -0.17 -9.74 -6.58
CA THR A 49 0.34 -10.00 -5.23
C THR A 49 1.18 -8.81 -4.79
N LEU A 50 0.79 -8.18 -3.67
CA LEU A 50 1.50 -7.04 -3.09
C LEU A 50 2.13 -7.41 -1.76
N THR A 51 3.36 -6.94 -1.55
CA THR A 51 4.00 -6.92 -0.24
C THR A 51 3.67 -5.60 0.44
N LEU A 52 2.99 -5.66 1.58
CA LEU A 52 2.72 -4.49 2.40
C LEU A 52 3.87 -4.25 3.38
N PRO A 53 4.39 -3.01 3.49
CA PRO A 53 5.32 -2.65 4.56
C PRO A 53 4.61 -2.69 5.91
N SER A 54 5.38 -2.77 6.99
CA SER A 54 4.86 -2.45 8.32
C SER A 54 4.28 -1.02 8.33
N TYR A 55 3.18 -0.83 9.04
CA TYR A 55 2.63 0.51 9.26
C TYR A 55 3.70 1.41 9.89
N ASP A 56 3.79 2.65 9.40
CA ASP A 56 4.85 3.59 9.77
C ASP A 56 4.24 4.92 10.17
N LEU A 57 4.26 5.16 11.48
CA LEU A 57 3.72 6.34 12.14
C LEU A 57 4.38 7.65 11.67
N SER A 58 5.58 7.60 11.08
CA SER A 58 6.31 8.79 10.63
C SER A 58 5.81 9.34 9.29
N GLN A 59 5.06 8.55 8.53
CA GLN A 59 4.52 8.94 7.21
C GLN A 59 3.01 9.21 7.23
N GLY A 60 2.38 9.19 8.40
CA GLY A 60 1.00 9.64 8.55
C GLY A 60 0.88 11.09 8.08
N GLY A 61 0.14 11.31 6.99
CA GLY A 61 -0.12 12.63 6.42
C GLY A 61 -0.47 13.61 7.54
N GLY A 62 0.47 14.51 7.83
CA GLY A 62 0.60 15.14 9.15
C GLY A 62 -0.70 15.72 9.70
N ILE A 63 -1.25 15.07 10.72
CA ILE A 63 -1.88 15.75 11.85
C ILE A 63 -1.33 15.12 13.13
N ASN A 64 -0.14 15.57 13.51
CA ASN A 64 0.30 15.46 14.90
C ASN A 64 -0.53 16.49 15.67
N MET A 65 -1.62 16.06 16.30
CA MET A 65 -2.47 16.87 17.18
C MET A 65 -2.17 16.55 18.64
#